data_AF-A0A5J5BRP6-F1
#
_entry.id   AF-A0A5J5BRP6-F1
#
_cell.length_a   1.000
_cell.length_b   1.000
_cell.length_c   1.000
_cell.angle_alpha   90.00
_cell.angle_beta   90.00
_cell.angle_gamma   90.00
#
_symmetry.space_group_name_H-M   'P 1'
#
loop_
_entity.id
_entity.type
_entity.pdbx_description
1 polymer ?
#
loop_
_entity_poly.entity_id
_entity_poly.type
_entity_poly.pdbx_seq_one_letter_code
_entity_poly.pdbx_strand_id
1 'polypeptide(L)'
;MDPLPRFDEEIGPLSPLAVSLAAGFSGSIAAAASHCFDTAKSRAQCIVLPKYISMERKILKWKQPGNRFERLTGIHPGDRNLLFRGIWLRMARSGIASFMIVGSYFLAIDYLT
;
A
#
# COMPACT_ATOMS: atom_id res chain seq x y z
N MET A 1 -22.59 28.38 -20.06
CA MET A 1 -21.69 27.33 -19.53
C MET A 1 -22.11 27.11 -18.11
N ASP A 2 -22.55 25.90 -17.78
CA ASP A 2 -22.87 25.56 -16.40
C ASP A 2 -21.58 25.60 -15.56
N PRO A 3 -21.61 26.16 -14.35
CA PRO A 3 -20.43 26.22 -13.49
C PRO A 3 -19.94 24.81 -13.13
N LEU A 4 -18.63 24.64 -12.96
CA LEU A 4 -18.09 23.39 -12.40
C LEU A 4 -18.72 23.14 -11.02
N PRO A 5 -19.09 21.89 -10.70
CA PRO A 5 -19.62 21.56 -9.39
C PRO A 5 -18.60 21.92 -8.30
N ARG A 6 -19.10 22.52 -7.21
CA ARG A 6 -18.28 22.95 -6.07
C ARG A 6 -18.28 21.92 -4.95
N PHE A 7 -19.29 21.05 -4.90
CA PHE A 7 -19.47 20.03 -3.88
C PHE A 7 -19.74 18.66 -4.51
N ASP A 8 -19.38 17.57 -3.82
CA ASP A 8 -19.55 16.20 -4.31
C ASP A 8 -21.03 15.83 -4.53
N GLU A 9 -21.94 16.46 -3.78
CA GLU A 9 -23.40 16.30 -3.89
C GLU A 9 -23.97 16.87 -5.19
N GLU A 10 -23.26 17.79 -5.84
CA GLU A 10 -23.64 18.39 -7.12
C GLU A 10 -23.18 17.52 -8.31
N ILE A 11 -22.38 16.48 -8.06
CA ILE A 11 -21.90 15.56 -9.07
C ILE A 11 -23.02 14.58 -9.41
N GLY A 12 -23.52 14.64 -10.64
CA GLY A 12 -24.51 13.68 -11.15
C GLY A 12 -23.99 12.23 -11.18
N PRO A 13 -24.84 11.25 -11.52
CA PRO A 13 -24.45 9.85 -11.51
C PRO A 13 -23.23 9.61 -12.41
N LEU A 14 -22.13 9.16 -11.79
CA LEU A 14 -20.89 8.85 -12.48
C LEU A 14 -21.02 7.52 -13.22
N SER A 15 -20.37 7.41 -14.38
CA SER A 15 -20.32 6.14 -15.12
C SER A 15 -19.69 5.03 -14.25
N PRO A 16 -20.38 3.90 -14.01
CA PRO A 16 -19.86 2.80 -13.20
C PRO A 16 -18.50 2.28 -13.68
N LEU A 17 -18.29 2.24 -15.00
CA LEU A 17 -17.02 1.86 -15.60
C LEU A 17 -15.91 2.87 -15.29
N ALA A 18 -16.20 4.17 -15.38
CA ALA A 18 -15.22 5.20 -15.09
C ALA A 18 -14.78 5.15 -13.62
N VAL A 19 -15.73 4.99 -12.68
CA VAL A 19 -15.43 4.90 -11.25
C VAL A 19 -14.65 3.62 -10.93
N SER A 20 -15.01 2.49 -11.54
CA SER A 20 -14.29 1.22 -11.34
C SER A 20 -12.85 1.29 -11.86
N LEU A 21 -12.63 1.89 -13.03
CA LEU A 21 -11.28 2.11 -13.58
C LEU A 21 -10.46 3.03 -12.69
N ALA A 22 -11.05 4.14 -12.21
CA ALA A 22 -10.39 5.05 -11.28
C ALA A 22 -10.01 4.34 -9.97
N ALA A 23 -10.90 3.48 -9.45
CA ALA A 23 -10.63 2.67 -8.27
C ALA A 23 -9.48 1.68 -8.50
N GLY A 24 -9.44 1.00 -9.65
CA GLY A 24 -8.35 0.10 -10.00
C GLY A 24 -6.99 0.79 -10.16
N PHE A 25 -6.97 1.97 -10.78
CA PHE A 25 -5.76 2.77 -10.90
C PHE A 25 -5.27 3.27 -9.52
N SER A 26 -6.19 3.78 -8.71
CA SER A 26 -5.91 4.20 -7.33
C SER A 26 -5.39 3.03 -6.48
N GLY A 27 -6.01 1.86 -6.57
CA GLY A 27 -5.57 0.64 -5.88
C GLY A 27 -4.16 0.19 -6.29
N SER A 28 -3.79 0.39 -7.55
CA SER A 28 -2.43 0.11 -8.04
C SER A 28 -1.40 1.10 -7.47
N ILE A 29 -1.71 2.40 -7.44
CA ILE A 29 -0.85 3.44 -6.85
C ILE A 29 -0.69 3.23 -5.35
N ALA A 30 -1.79 2.98 -4.63
CA ALA A 30 -1.75 2.70 -3.21
C ALA A 30 -0.89 1.48 -2.89
N ALA A 31 -0.96 0.42 -3.72
CA ALA A 31 -0.08 -0.73 -3.60
C ALA A 31 1.38 -0.40 -3.88
N ALA A 32 1.69 0.42 -4.87
CA ALA A 32 3.05 0.86 -5.16
C ALA A 32 3.65 1.65 -3.98
N ALA A 33 2.91 2.62 -3.44
CA ALA A 33 3.35 3.48 -2.35
C ALA A 33 3.57 2.71 -1.04
N SER A 34 2.75 1.69 -0.76
CA SER A 34 2.83 0.87 0.46
C SER A 34 3.78 -0.32 0.35
N HIS A 35 4.22 -0.71 -0.86
CA HIS A 35 4.92 -1.98 -1.11
C HIS A 35 6.17 -2.17 -0.25
N CYS A 36 7.03 -1.16 -0.19
CA CYS A 36 8.29 -1.23 0.55
C CYS A 36 8.07 -1.40 2.06
N PHE A 37 7.08 -0.70 2.60
CA PHE A 37 6.76 -0.75 4.03
C PHE A 37 6.22 -2.11 4.44
N ASP A 38 5.31 -2.68 3.65
CA ASP A 38 4.75 -4.00 3.93
C ASP A 38 5.78 -5.12 3.75
N THR A 39 6.68 -4.98 2.78
CA THR A 39 7.81 -5.90 2.60
C THR A 39 8.73 -5.85 3.82
N ALA A 40 9.11 -4.65 4.27
CA ALA A 40 9.94 -4.48 5.46
C ALA A 40 9.25 -5.00 6.74
N LYS A 41 7.95 -4.71 6.91
CA LYS A 41 7.15 -5.19 8.05
C LYS A 41 7.11 -6.72 8.11
N SER A 42 6.83 -7.37 6.98
CA SER A 42 6.78 -8.83 6.89
C SER A 42 8.14 -9.46 7.27
N ARG A 43 9.23 -8.86 6.79
CA ARG A 43 10.59 -9.31 7.11
C ARG A 43 10.95 -9.13 8.59
N ALA A 44 10.59 -7.97 9.16
CA ALA A 44 10.80 -7.70 10.58
C ALA A 44 10.04 -8.70 11.47
N GLN A 45 8.85 -9.14 11.07
CA GLN A 45 8.09 -10.16 11.79
C GLN A 45 8.71 -11.56 11.68
N CYS A 46 9.38 -11.89 10.57
CA CYS A 46 10.07 -13.17 10.40
C CYS A 46 11.43 -13.23 11.12
N ILE A 47 12.05 -12.09 11.45
CA ILE A 47 13.33 -12.03 12.15
C ILE A 47 13.06 -11.99 13.66
N VAL A 48 12.96 -13.16 14.29
CA VAL A 48 12.93 -13.26 15.75
C VAL A 48 14.35 -13.07 16.28
N LEU A 49 14.62 -11.90 16.83
CA LEU A 49 15.91 -11.62 17.46
C LEU A 49 15.88 -12.14 18.90
N PRO A 50 16.76 -13.09 19.29
CA PRO A 50 16.79 -13.59 20.65
C PRO A 50 16.99 -12.48 21.67
N LYS A 51 16.31 -12.58 22.82
CA LYS A 51 16.30 -11.54 23.87
C LYS A 51 17.71 -11.17 24.37
N TYR A 52 18.62 -12.13 24.46
CA TYR A 52 19.99 -11.86 24.90
C TYR A 52 20.75 -10.98 23.89
N ILE A 53 20.59 -11.22 22.58
CA ILE A 53 21.22 -10.40 21.53
C ILE A 53 20.66 -8.97 21.56
N SER A 54 19.36 -8.79 21.81
CA SER A 54 18.79 -7.44 21.90
C SER A 54 19.26 -6.68 23.16
N MET A 55 19.44 -7.39 24.28
CA MET A 55 20.01 -6.81 25.50
C MET A 55 21.49 -6.43 25.32
N GLU A 56 22.31 -7.31 24.72
CA GLU A 56 23.72 -7.02 24.40
C GLU A 56 23.85 -5.78 23.53
N ARG A 57 23.02 -5.65 22.48
CA ARG A 57 23.01 -4.46 21.62
C ARG A 57 22.75 -3.17 22.39
N LYS A 58 21.85 -3.22 23.38
CA LYS A 58 21.49 -2.06 24.21
C LYS A 58 22.61 -1.71 25.19
N ILE A 59 23.21 -2.71 25.82
CA ILE A 59 24.33 -2.53 26.78
C ILE A 59 25.55 -1.97 26.06
N LEU A 60 25.91 -2.54 24.91
CA LEU A 60 27.09 -2.16 24.13
C LEU A 60 26.88 -0.92 23.24
N LYS A 61 25.70 -0.28 23.31
CA LYS A 61 25.31 0.87 22.48
C LYS A 61 25.65 0.67 21.00
N TRP A 62 25.35 -0.52 20.46
CA TRP A 62 25.78 -0.85 19.10
C TRP A 62 25.16 0.13 18.11
N LYS A 63 25.99 0.72 17.25
CA LYS A 63 25.53 1.69 16.25
C LYS A 63 24.59 0.97 15.29
N GLN A 64 23.30 1.35 15.29
CA GLN A 64 22.33 0.74 14.39
C GLN A 64 22.78 0.93 12.93
N PRO A 65 22.85 -0.14 12.12
CA PRO A 65 23.21 -0.01 10.72
C PRO A 65 22.13 0.77 9.97
N GLY A 66 22.53 1.49 8.91
CA GLY A 66 21.60 2.19 8.01
C GLY A 66 21.59 3.72 8.10
N ASN A 67 20.94 4.33 7.12
CA ASN A 67 20.74 5.77 6.99
C ASN A 67 19.68 6.28 7.98
N ARG A 68 19.58 7.60 8.18
CA ARG A 68 18.56 8.19 9.09
C ARG A 68 17.14 7.74 8.75
N PHE A 69 16.79 7.68 7.46
CA PHE A 69 15.48 7.24 7.00
C PHE A 69 15.17 5.78 7.38
N GLU A 70 16.14 4.88 7.21
CA GLU A 70 16.00 3.46 7.54
C GLU A 70 15.85 3.25 9.04
N ARG A 71 16.59 4.02 9.84
CA ARG A 71 16.44 4.01 11.30
C ARG A 71 15.09 4.55 11.76
N LEU A 72 14.57 5.57 11.09
CA LEU A 72 13.26 6.15 11.39
C LEU A 72 12.12 5.20 11.03
N THR A 73 12.22 4.52 9.89
CA THR A 73 11.19 3.62 9.36
C THR A 73 11.31 2.18 9.88
N GLY A 74 12.43 1.84 10.53
CA GLY A 74 12.73 0.49 11.00
C GLY A 74 13.13 -0.49 9.90
N ILE A 75 13.38 0.00 8.67
CA ILE A 75 13.77 -0.84 7.53
C ILE A 75 15.22 -1.30 7.71
N HIS A 76 15.44 -2.61 7.67
CA HIS A 76 16.80 -3.16 7.80
C HIS A 76 17.62 -2.91 6.51
N PRO A 77 18.87 -2.41 6.59
CA PRO A 77 19.67 -2.09 5.40
C PRO A 77 19.94 -3.29 4.47
N GLY A 78 19.92 -4.51 5.02
CA GLY A 78 20.05 -5.74 4.24
C GLY A 78 18.85 -6.05 3.33
N ASP A 79 17.68 -5.46 3.59
CA ASP A 79 16.46 -5.71 2.81
C ASP A 79 16.32 -4.76 1.60
N ARG A 80 17.24 -3.79 1.40
CA ARG A 80 17.19 -2.79 0.31
C ARG A 80 16.90 -3.39 -1.07
N ASN A 81 17.59 -4.46 -1.42
CA ASN A 81 17.47 -5.11 -2.73
C ASN A 81 16.13 -5.87 -2.89
N LEU A 82 15.45 -6.15 -1.78
CA LEU A 82 14.17 -6.87 -1.76
C LEU A 82 12.96 -5.93 -1.71
N LEU A 83 13.12 -4.68 -1.24
CA LEU A 83 12.03 -3.74 -1.01
C LEU A 83 11.10 -3.55 -2.22
N PHE A 84 11.65 -3.56 -3.43
CA PHE A 84 10.90 -3.37 -4.67
C PHE A 84 10.62 -4.69 -5.43
N ARG A 85 11.05 -5.83 -4.89
CA ARG A 85 10.89 -7.12 -5.58
C ARG A 85 9.40 -7.48 -5.66
N GLY A 86 8.93 -7.76 -6.87
CA GLY A 86 7.54 -8.17 -7.11
C GLY A 86 6.51 -7.04 -7.01
N ILE A 87 6.93 -5.77 -7.01
CA ILE A 87 6.03 -4.61 -6.92
C ILE A 87 4.97 -4.62 -8.03
N TRP A 88 5.35 -5.00 -9.26
CA TRP A 88 4.45 -5.07 -10.41
C TRP A 88 3.27 -6.03 -10.20
N LEU A 89 3.55 -7.24 -9.70
CA LEU A 89 2.51 -8.24 -9.44
C LEU A 89 1.55 -7.74 -8.35
N ARG A 90 2.08 -7.08 -7.32
CA ARG A 90 1.28 -6.51 -6.24
C ARG A 90 0.40 -5.36 -6.72
N MET A 91 0.94 -4.45 -7.54
CA MET A 91 0.20 -3.35 -8.15
C MET A 91 -0.95 -3.89 -8.99
N ALA A 92 -0.66 -4.85 -9.89
CA ALA A 92 -1.67 -5.48 -10.72
C ALA A 92 -2.77 -6.16 -9.89
N ARG A 93 -2.39 -6.95 -8.88
CA ARG A 93 -3.35 -7.63 -7.99
C ARG A 93 -4.25 -6.63 -7.26
N SER A 94 -3.65 -5.58 -6.70
CA SER A 94 -4.38 -4.55 -5.96
C SER A 94 -5.32 -3.76 -6.86
N GLY A 95 -4.85 -3.38 -8.05
CA GLY A 95 -5.69 -2.68 -9.02
C GLY A 95 -6.86 -3.51 -9.52
N ILE A 96 -6.62 -4.77 -9.88
CA ILE A 96 -7.70 -5.69 -10.28
C ILE A 96 -8.69 -5.89 -9.13
N ALA A 97 -8.20 -6.08 -7.89
CA ALA A 97 -9.08 -6.24 -6.74
C ALA A 97 -9.96 -5.00 -6.50
N SER A 98 -9.38 -3.79 -6.52
CA SER A 98 -10.13 -2.55 -6.35
C SER A 98 -11.14 -2.30 -7.48
N PHE A 99 -10.76 -2.58 -8.73
CA PHE A 99 -11.67 -2.51 -9.88
C PHE A 99 -12.86 -3.46 -9.69
N MET A 100 -12.61 -4.72 -9.33
CA MET A 100 -13.65 -5.74 -9.16
C MET A 100 -14.58 -5.43 -7.99
N ILE A 101 -14.07 -4.92 -6.87
CA ILE A 101 -14.89 -4.54 -5.71
C ILE A 101 -15.85 -3.41 -6.10
N VAL A 102 -15.35 -2.34 -6.71
CA VAL A 102 -16.19 -1.19 -7.09
C VAL A 102 -17.14 -1.55 -8.24
N GLY A 103 -16.66 -2.30 -9.24
CA GLY A 103 -17.49 -2.75 -10.35
C GLY A 103 -18.59 -3.71 -9.91
N SER A 104 -18.29 -4.64 -9.00
CA SER A 104 -19.30 -5.55 -8.44
C SER A 104 -20.33 -4.83 -7.57
N TYR A 105 -19.93 -3.77 -6.87
CA TYR A 105 -20.85 -2.92 -6.12
C TYR A 105 -21.89 -2.26 -7.04
N PHE A 106 -21.44 -1.62 -8.12
CA PHE A 106 -22.36 -1.01 -9.09
C PHE A 106 -23.22 -2.05 -9.81
N LEU A 107 -22.63 -3.18 -10.21
CA LEU A 107 -23.37 -4.28 -10.81
C LEU A 107 -24.45 -4.78 -9.85
N ALA A 108 -24.14 -4.96 -8.57
CA ALA A 108 -25.13 -5.37 -7.57
C ALA A 108 -26.28 -4.36 -7.46
N ILE A 109 -25.99 -3.05 -7.44
CA ILE A 109 -27.03 -2.00 -7.42
C ILE A 109 -27.94 -2.11 -8.65
N ASP A 110 -27.36 -2.26 -9.84
CA ASP A 110 -28.13 -2.35 -11.10
C ASP A 110 -29.03 -3.59 -11.16
N TYR A 111 -28.66 -4.68 -10.48
CA TYR A 111 -29.47 -5.90 -10.41
C TYR A 111 -30.51 -5.91 -9.28
N LEU A 112 -30.30 -5.12 -8.23
CA LEU A 112 -31.16 -5.06 -7.04
C LEU A 112 -32.21 -3.93 -7.09
N THR A 113 -32.08 -3.02 -8.07
CA THR A 113 -32.97 -1.86 -8.28
C THR A 113 -33.83 -2.08 -9.52
#